data_AF-A0A536APS9-F1
#
_entry.id   AF-A0A536APS9-F1
#
_cell.length_a   1.000
_cell.length_b   1.000
_cell.length_c   1.000
_cell.angle_alpha   90.00
_cell.angle_beta   90.00
_cell.angle_gamma   90.00
#
_symmetry.space_group_name_H-M   'P 1'
#
loop_
_entity.id
_entity.type
_entity.pdbx_description
1 polymer ?
#
loop_
_entity_poly.entity_id
_entity_poly.type
_entity_poly.pdbx_seq_one_letter_code
_entity_poly.pdbx_strand_id
1 'polypeptide(L)'
;SIPNPAYPFCPNKVFQYHHQPFNYYANYAPGAPGRSHLQDEQAFLGLANSSSRDCSLPAVSFVKPVGLENEHPGYTSEGRGSDHLVQLLSSIQGSACRKDTMVVVTYDEFGGQWDHVAPPGQGGTPGAHDSWGPGTRIPALVLAPHLRGDFVVDHTQYDTTSILATIEHRYGLAALASRDAAVSDLSGVFAAQSPFDT
;
A
#
# COMPACT_ATOMS: atom_id res chain seq x y z
N SER A 1 38.95 -9.02 6.13
CA SER A 1 37.52 -8.86 6.47
C SER A 1 37.00 -7.68 5.68
N ILE A 2 35.95 -7.87 4.88
CA ILE A 2 35.29 -6.72 4.22
C ILE A 2 34.61 -5.92 5.35
N PRO A 3 34.81 -4.59 5.45
CA PRO A 3 34.11 -3.80 6.44
C PRO A 3 32.60 -4.03 6.29
N ASN A 4 31.91 -4.18 7.41
CA ASN A 4 30.46 -4.27 7.43
C ASN A 4 29.92 -3.00 6.72
N PRO A 5 29.17 -3.10 5.61
CA PRO A 5 28.82 -1.91 4.84
C PRO A 5 27.98 -0.99 5.71
N ALA A 6 28.39 0.27 5.79
CA ALA A 6 27.73 1.25 6.64
C ALA A 6 26.38 1.64 6.05
N TYR A 7 25.41 1.87 6.93
CA TYR A 7 24.17 2.56 6.63
C TYR A 7 24.44 3.80 5.73
N PRO A 8 23.64 4.04 4.68
CA PRO A 8 22.38 3.37 4.33
C PRO A 8 22.51 2.18 3.35
N PHE A 9 23.72 1.65 3.12
CA PHE A 9 23.98 0.76 1.97
C PHE A 9 23.77 -0.74 2.21
N CYS A 10 23.43 -1.15 3.43
CA CYS A 10 23.07 -2.54 3.73
C CYS A 10 21.60 -2.64 4.13
N PRO A 11 20.76 -3.37 3.36
CA PRO A 11 19.42 -3.67 3.81
C PRO A 11 19.47 -4.53 5.08
N ASN A 12 18.44 -4.39 5.91
CA ASN A 12 18.27 -5.23 7.09
C ASN A 12 18.38 -6.73 6.71
N LYS A 13 18.93 -7.56 7.60
CA LYS A 13 19.08 -9.02 7.37
C LYS A 13 17.75 -9.72 7.03
N VAL A 14 16.61 -9.17 7.45
CA VAL A 14 15.28 -9.71 7.16
C VAL A 14 14.55 -8.98 6.02
N PHE A 15 15.27 -8.14 5.27
CA PHE A 15 14.72 -7.48 4.07
C PHE A 15 14.38 -8.51 2.99
N GLN A 16 13.16 -8.44 2.47
CA GLN A 16 12.66 -9.35 1.44
C GLN A 16 12.80 -8.69 0.07
N TYR A 17 13.88 -9.00 -0.65
CA TYR A 17 14.18 -8.36 -1.95
C TYR A 17 13.06 -8.52 -2.98
N HIS A 18 12.36 -9.66 -2.96
CA HIS A 18 11.27 -9.94 -3.89
C HIS A 18 10.00 -9.13 -3.59
N HIS A 19 9.89 -8.49 -2.42
CA HIS A 19 8.80 -7.57 -2.06
C HIS A 19 9.07 -6.10 -2.45
N GLN A 20 10.19 -5.82 -3.12
CA GLN A 20 10.47 -4.49 -3.66
C GLN A 20 10.27 -4.51 -5.19
N PRO A 21 9.04 -4.21 -5.68
CA PRO A 21 8.67 -4.37 -7.10
C PRO A 21 9.43 -3.47 -8.06
N PHE A 22 9.88 -2.28 -7.64
CA PHE A 22 10.64 -1.37 -8.49
C PHE A 22 12.03 -1.91 -8.82
N ASN A 23 12.61 -2.82 -8.03
CA ASN A 23 13.89 -3.45 -8.35
C ASN A 23 13.87 -4.25 -9.67
N TYR A 24 12.68 -4.60 -10.19
CA TYR A 24 12.53 -5.32 -11.45
C TYR A 24 12.57 -4.41 -12.69
N TYR A 25 12.70 -3.09 -12.51
CA TYR A 25 12.75 -2.12 -13.59
C TYR A 25 14.14 -1.48 -13.69
N ALA A 26 14.68 -1.41 -14.91
CA ALA A 26 16.03 -0.89 -15.17
C ALA A 26 16.25 0.55 -14.64
N ASN A 27 15.19 1.37 -14.62
CA ASN A 27 15.24 2.73 -14.09
C ASN A 27 15.61 2.81 -12.59
N TYR A 28 15.48 1.72 -11.84
CA TYR A 28 15.77 1.65 -10.40
C TYR A 28 17.02 0.82 -10.07
N ALA A 29 17.78 0.40 -11.08
CA ALA A 29 19.06 -0.26 -10.90
C ALA A 29 20.07 0.64 -10.15
N PRO A 30 21.11 0.08 -9.49
CA PRO A 30 22.17 0.89 -8.90
C PRO A 30 22.78 1.87 -9.90
N GLY A 31 22.79 3.17 -9.55
CA GLY A 31 23.28 4.25 -10.42
C GLY A 31 22.25 4.81 -11.41
N ALA A 32 21.07 4.20 -11.55
CA ALA A 32 19.99 4.72 -12.39
C ALA A 32 19.19 5.82 -11.66
N PRO A 33 18.54 6.75 -12.39
CA PRO A 33 17.86 7.90 -11.78
C PRO A 33 16.77 7.52 -10.78
N GLY A 34 16.00 6.46 -11.06
CA GLY A 34 14.93 6.00 -10.19
C GLY A 34 15.42 5.46 -8.83
N ARG A 35 16.72 5.12 -8.71
CA ARG A 35 17.28 4.54 -7.49
C ARG A 35 17.09 5.42 -6.26
N SER A 36 17.11 6.75 -6.43
CA SER A 36 16.92 7.69 -5.33
C SER A 36 15.51 7.67 -4.73
N HIS A 37 14.53 7.03 -5.37
CA HIS A 37 13.19 6.84 -4.79
C HIS A 37 13.11 5.60 -3.90
N LEU A 38 14.12 4.73 -3.89
CA LEU A 38 14.16 3.56 -3.01
C LEU A 38 14.83 3.93 -1.70
N GLN A 39 14.00 4.15 -0.68
CA GLN A 39 14.42 4.65 0.62
C GLN A 39 14.11 3.64 1.73
N ASP A 40 14.83 3.76 2.84
CA ASP A 40 14.51 3.05 4.07
C ASP A 40 13.26 3.66 4.72
N GLU A 41 12.45 2.85 5.41
CA GLU A 41 11.24 3.31 6.08
C GLU A 41 11.51 4.41 7.12
N GLN A 42 12.70 4.44 7.73
CA GLN A 42 13.10 5.51 8.64
C GLN A 42 13.11 6.89 7.98
N ALA A 43 13.33 6.98 6.66
CA ALA A 43 13.20 8.24 5.95
C ALA A 43 11.75 8.72 5.93
N PHE A 44 10.79 7.81 5.74
CA PHE A 44 9.35 8.11 5.82
C PHE A 44 8.97 8.61 7.21
N LEU A 45 9.36 7.87 8.26
CA LEU A 45 9.10 8.26 9.65
C LEU A 45 9.74 9.61 10.01
N GLY A 46 10.98 9.86 9.54
CA GLY A 46 11.66 11.13 9.72
C GLY A 46 10.91 12.31 9.09
N LEU A 47 10.38 12.14 7.86
CA LEU A 47 9.57 13.15 7.18
C LEU A 47 8.23 13.37 7.87
N ALA A 48 7.53 12.31 8.28
CA ALA A 48 6.28 12.43 9.02
C ALA A 48 6.49 13.17 10.35
N ASN A 49 7.46 12.74 11.16
CA ASN A 49 7.72 13.29 12.49
C ASN A 49 8.25 14.74 12.47
N SER A 50 8.94 15.15 11.40
CA SER A 50 9.40 16.54 11.23
C SER A 50 8.35 17.48 10.63
N SER A 51 7.24 16.95 10.12
CA SER A 51 6.14 17.72 9.53
C SER A 51 5.30 18.40 10.60
N SER A 52 5.76 19.56 11.08
CA SER A 52 5.11 20.32 12.17
C SER A 52 4.08 21.35 11.69
N ARG A 53 4.40 22.09 10.62
CA ARG A 53 3.52 23.13 10.03
C ARG A 53 3.01 22.71 8.66
N ASP A 54 3.93 22.26 7.82
CA ASP A 54 3.67 21.81 6.46
C ASP A 54 3.99 20.32 6.35
N CYS A 55 3.26 19.63 5.48
CA CYS A 55 3.52 18.22 5.22
C CYS A 55 4.76 18.05 4.34
N SER A 56 5.71 17.24 4.81
CA SER A 56 6.96 16.92 4.10
C SER A 56 6.95 15.52 3.48
N LEU A 57 5.85 14.76 3.61
CA LEU A 57 5.75 13.46 2.94
C LEU A 57 5.68 13.63 1.41
N PRO A 58 6.28 12.70 0.65
CA PRO A 58 6.12 12.66 -0.79
C PRO A 58 4.65 12.52 -1.20
N ALA A 59 4.33 13.01 -2.40
CA ALA A 59 2.99 12.96 -2.99
C ALA A 59 2.42 11.53 -3.10
N VAL A 60 3.30 10.53 -3.26
CA VAL A 60 2.98 9.10 -3.20
C VAL A 60 4.10 8.40 -2.44
N SER A 61 3.74 7.61 -1.43
CA SER A 61 4.68 6.80 -0.64
C SER A 61 4.17 5.36 -0.56
N PHE A 62 5.03 4.40 -0.90
CA PHE A 62 4.78 2.97 -0.67
C PHE A 62 5.67 2.51 0.50
N VAL A 63 5.06 2.05 1.58
CA VAL A 63 5.76 1.53 2.75
C VAL A 63 5.56 0.02 2.81
N LYS A 64 6.66 -0.75 2.83
CA LYS A 64 6.63 -2.20 3.05
C LYS A 64 7.48 -2.52 4.27
N PRO A 65 6.86 -2.98 5.38
CA PRO A 65 7.60 -3.37 6.57
C PRO A 65 8.62 -4.48 6.31
N VAL A 66 9.67 -4.52 7.12
CA VAL A 66 10.66 -5.59 7.04
C VAL A 66 10.04 -6.94 7.44
N GLY A 67 10.72 -8.06 7.14
CA GLY A 67 10.13 -9.40 7.32
C GLY A 67 9.56 -9.68 8.71
N LEU A 68 10.14 -9.13 9.78
CA LEU A 68 9.62 -9.40 11.14
C LEU A 68 8.35 -8.61 11.49
N GLU A 69 7.92 -7.70 10.63
CA GLU A 69 6.88 -6.69 10.88
C GLU A 69 5.80 -6.68 9.78
N ASN A 70 5.81 -7.65 8.86
CA ASN A 70 4.95 -7.63 7.67
C ASN A 70 3.77 -8.63 7.71
N GLU A 71 3.49 -9.23 8.87
CA GLU A 71 2.40 -10.19 9.13
C GLU A 71 2.43 -11.52 8.36
N HIS A 72 3.45 -11.75 7.52
CA HIS A 72 3.50 -12.94 6.69
C HIS A 72 3.50 -14.25 7.52
N PRO A 73 2.64 -15.23 7.18
CA PRO A 73 2.60 -16.51 7.86
C PRO A 73 3.96 -17.23 7.87
N GLY A 74 4.24 -17.93 8.96
CA GLY A 74 5.40 -18.82 9.09
C GLY A 74 6.66 -18.19 9.69
N TYR A 75 6.88 -16.88 9.54
CA TYR A 75 8.05 -16.20 10.12
C TYR A 75 7.75 -14.95 10.94
N THR A 76 6.53 -14.41 10.86
CA THR A 76 6.06 -13.38 11.76
C THR A 76 4.62 -13.64 12.22
N SER A 77 4.05 -12.69 12.95
CA SER A 77 2.74 -12.74 13.60
C SER A 77 1.98 -11.46 13.35
N GLU A 78 0.65 -11.56 13.29
CA GLU A 78 -0.26 -10.42 13.17
C GLU A 78 0.07 -9.31 14.18
N GLY A 79 0.12 -9.62 15.49
CA GLY A 79 0.32 -8.57 16.51
C GLY A 79 1.56 -7.69 16.32
N ARG A 80 2.70 -8.25 15.88
CA ARG A 80 3.89 -7.43 15.58
C ARG A 80 3.69 -6.51 14.39
N GLY A 81 3.04 -7.00 13.34
CA GLY A 81 2.78 -6.18 12.15
C GLY A 81 1.73 -5.11 12.43
N SER A 82 0.67 -5.46 13.16
CA SER A 82 -0.36 -4.51 13.61
C SER A 82 0.22 -3.42 14.51
N ASP A 83 1.09 -3.76 15.45
CA ASP A 83 1.78 -2.77 16.30
C ASP A 83 2.63 -1.80 15.45
N HIS A 84 3.33 -2.31 14.43
CA HIS A 84 4.12 -1.49 13.52
C HIS A 84 3.25 -0.60 12.62
N LEU A 85 2.16 -1.16 12.08
CA LEU A 85 1.16 -0.42 11.32
C LEU A 85 0.59 0.74 12.14
N VAL A 86 0.22 0.50 13.41
CA VAL A 86 -0.28 1.55 14.31
C VAL A 86 0.77 2.65 14.51
N GLN A 87 2.05 2.32 14.61
CA GLN A 87 3.13 3.32 14.71
C GLN A 87 3.22 4.19 13.44
N LEU A 88 3.17 3.57 12.24
CA LEU A 88 3.16 4.29 10.97
C LEU A 88 1.95 5.23 10.88
N LEU A 89 0.75 4.73 11.15
CA LEU A 89 -0.48 5.52 11.11
C LEU A 89 -0.44 6.67 12.13
N SER A 90 0.08 6.41 13.33
CA SER A 90 0.22 7.43 14.38
C SER A 90 1.21 8.53 13.99
N SER A 91 2.29 8.20 13.27
CA SER A 91 3.24 9.21 12.77
C SER A 91 2.58 10.19 11.79
N ILE A 92 1.72 9.70 10.91
CA ILE A 92 0.96 10.53 9.97
C ILE A 92 -0.05 11.38 10.75
N GLN A 93 -0.85 10.75 11.61
CA GLN A 93 -1.91 11.40 12.40
C GLN A 93 -1.37 12.45 13.38
N GLY A 94 -0.18 12.24 13.93
CA GLY A 94 0.50 13.19 14.82
C GLY A 94 1.16 14.37 14.12
N SER A 95 1.14 14.41 12.79
CA SER A 95 1.85 15.41 11.99
C SER A 95 0.92 16.37 11.23
N ALA A 96 1.50 17.40 10.61
CA ALA A 96 0.80 18.29 9.69
C ALA A 96 0.25 17.57 8.43
N CYS A 97 0.72 16.35 8.12
CA CYS A 97 0.27 15.58 6.95
C CYS A 97 -1.14 15.02 7.08
N ARG A 98 -1.65 14.83 8.30
CA ARG A 98 -2.97 14.20 8.56
C ARG A 98 -4.15 14.81 7.79
N LYS A 99 -4.07 16.11 7.47
CA LYS A 99 -5.18 16.87 6.89
C LYS A 99 -5.42 16.59 5.40
N ASP A 100 -4.41 16.12 4.68
CA ASP A 100 -4.46 15.93 3.22
C ASP A 100 -3.94 14.55 2.78
N THR A 101 -3.79 13.60 3.71
CA THR A 101 -3.24 12.27 3.40
C THR A 101 -4.35 11.21 3.37
N MET A 102 -4.41 10.46 2.28
CA MET A 102 -5.13 9.19 2.19
C MET A 102 -4.13 8.05 2.40
N VAL A 103 -4.40 7.18 3.36
CA VAL A 103 -3.62 5.97 3.64
C VAL A 103 -4.42 4.75 3.20
N VAL A 104 -3.82 3.91 2.39
CA VAL A 104 -4.36 2.60 2.00
C VAL A 104 -3.53 1.53 2.70
N VAL A 105 -4.17 0.72 3.54
CA VAL A 105 -3.56 -0.45 4.18
C VAL A 105 -4.13 -1.67 3.47
N THR A 106 -3.27 -2.50 2.90
CA THR A 106 -3.69 -3.72 2.20
C THR A 106 -2.54 -4.73 2.18
N TYR A 107 -2.82 -5.91 1.63
CA TYR A 107 -1.91 -7.05 1.59
C TYR A 107 -1.47 -7.31 0.15
N ASP A 108 -0.30 -7.93 -0.04
CA ASP A 108 0.16 -8.29 -1.38
C ASP A 108 -0.50 -9.57 -1.90
N GLU A 109 -0.87 -10.47 -0.98
CA GLU A 109 -1.49 -11.75 -1.28
C GLU A 109 -2.33 -12.27 -0.08
N PHE A 110 -2.92 -13.45 -0.23
CA PHE A 110 -3.97 -13.96 0.65
C PHE A 110 -3.47 -14.98 1.69
N GLY A 111 -2.16 -15.19 1.79
CA GLY A 111 -1.39 -16.07 2.69
C GLY A 111 -1.69 -17.57 2.59
N GLY A 112 -2.47 -18.00 1.60
CA GLY A 112 -3.01 -19.37 1.54
C GLY A 112 -4.30 -19.57 2.34
N GLN A 113 -4.88 -18.52 2.94
CA GLN A 113 -6.12 -18.59 3.69
C GLN A 113 -7.34 -18.78 2.77
N TRP A 114 -8.41 -19.38 3.30
CA TRP A 114 -9.64 -19.57 2.56
C TRP A 114 -10.50 -18.30 2.55
N ASP A 115 -11.04 -17.93 1.40
CA ASP A 115 -12.12 -16.95 1.24
C ASP A 115 -13.29 -17.62 0.48
N HIS A 116 -14.51 -17.26 0.82
CA HIS A 116 -15.72 -17.82 0.22
C HIS A 116 -16.06 -17.22 -1.15
N VAL A 117 -15.50 -16.05 -1.47
CA VAL A 117 -15.76 -15.34 -2.72
C VAL A 117 -14.78 -15.86 -3.79
N ALA A 118 -15.33 -16.39 -4.88
CA ALA A 118 -14.52 -16.77 -6.02
C ALA A 118 -13.85 -15.53 -6.65
N PRO A 119 -12.57 -15.62 -7.08
CA PRO A 119 -11.88 -14.50 -7.74
C PRO A 119 -12.63 -14.02 -9.00
N PRO A 120 -12.64 -12.70 -9.31
CA PRO A 120 -13.20 -12.17 -10.55
C PRO A 120 -12.75 -12.93 -11.81
N GLY A 121 -13.69 -13.17 -12.73
CA GLY A 121 -13.48 -13.96 -13.94
C GLY A 121 -13.56 -15.48 -13.73
N GLN A 122 -13.42 -15.98 -12.50
CA GLN A 122 -13.53 -17.41 -12.20
C GLN A 122 -14.95 -17.76 -11.72
N GLY A 123 -15.48 -18.89 -12.19
CA GLY A 123 -16.84 -19.32 -11.79
C GLY A 123 -17.95 -18.36 -12.22
N GLY A 124 -17.70 -17.49 -13.21
CA GLY A 124 -18.67 -16.51 -13.72
C GLY A 124 -18.81 -15.24 -12.88
N THR A 125 -17.89 -14.99 -11.94
CA THR A 125 -17.88 -13.76 -11.14
C THR A 125 -17.55 -12.54 -12.02
N PRO A 126 -18.37 -11.48 -11.97
CA PRO A 126 -18.07 -10.22 -12.65
C PRO A 126 -16.81 -9.55 -12.09
N GLY A 127 -16.15 -8.75 -12.93
CA GLY A 127 -15.00 -7.92 -12.56
C GLY A 127 -13.87 -7.99 -13.59
N ALA A 128 -13.02 -6.96 -13.59
CA ALA A 128 -11.82 -6.94 -14.42
C ALA A 128 -10.90 -8.11 -14.04
N HIS A 129 -10.36 -8.80 -15.04
CA HIS A 129 -9.44 -9.92 -14.88
C HIS A 129 -8.53 -10.07 -16.11
N ASP A 130 -7.39 -10.71 -15.92
CA ASP A 130 -6.42 -11.08 -16.94
C ASP A 130 -5.82 -12.47 -16.62
N SER A 131 -4.80 -12.88 -17.36
CA SER A 131 -4.14 -14.19 -17.14
C SER A 131 -3.44 -14.32 -15.79
N TRP A 132 -3.21 -13.22 -15.07
CA TRP A 132 -2.50 -13.18 -13.79
C TRP A 132 -3.42 -12.98 -12.59
N GLY A 133 -4.69 -12.64 -12.80
CA GLY A 133 -5.65 -12.48 -11.72
C GLY A 133 -6.85 -11.63 -12.09
N PRO A 134 -7.52 -11.01 -11.11
CA PRO A 134 -7.16 -11.04 -9.69
C PRO A 134 -7.27 -12.45 -9.08
N GLY A 135 -6.55 -12.64 -7.98
CA GLY A 135 -6.61 -13.84 -7.15
C GLY A 135 -7.67 -13.73 -6.05
N THR A 136 -7.52 -14.53 -5.00
CA THR A 136 -8.35 -14.48 -3.78
C THR A 136 -8.39 -13.07 -3.19
N ARG A 137 -9.56 -12.68 -2.64
CA ARG A 137 -9.75 -11.39 -1.98
C ARG A 137 -8.75 -11.20 -0.82
N ILE A 138 -8.32 -9.96 -0.64
CA ILE A 138 -7.46 -9.50 0.45
C ILE A 138 -8.15 -8.36 1.22
N PRO A 139 -7.80 -8.13 2.49
CA PRO A 139 -8.28 -6.97 3.23
C PRO A 139 -7.77 -5.65 2.63
N ALA A 140 -8.60 -4.61 2.71
CA ALA A 140 -8.20 -3.24 2.42
C ALA A 140 -8.87 -2.28 3.41
N LEU A 141 -8.09 -1.40 4.02
CA LEU A 141 -8.56 -0.30 4.85
C LEU A 141 -8.12 1.02 4.23
N VAL A 142 -9.02 1.99 4.19
CA VAL A 142 -8.72 3.35 3.75
C VAL A 142 -8.94 4.31 4.90
N LEU A 143 -7.90 5.05 5.26
CA LEU A 143 -7.95 6.13 6.24
C LEU A 143 -7.72 7.44 5.50
N ALA A 144 -8.71 8.33 5.50
CA ALA A 144 -8.63 9.60 4.79
C ALA A 144 -9.45 10.68 5.51
N PRO A 145 -9.09 11.97 5.36
CA PRO A 145 -9.99 13.05 5.73
C PRO A 145 -11.26 13.00 4.86
N HIS A 146 -12.37 13.53 5.37
CA HIS A 146 -13.64 13.67 4.62
C HIS A 146 -14.37 12.36 4.24
N LEU A 147 -14.03 11.23 4.88
CA LEU A 147 -14.92 10.06 4.85
C LEU A 147 -16.27 10.41 5.49
N ARG A 148 -17.35 9.74 5.06
CA ARG A 148 -18.72 10.03 5.52
C ARG A 148 -19.00 9.67 6.97
N GLY A 149 -18.11 8.92 7.60
CA GLY A 149 -18.19 8.57 9.01
C GLY A 149 -16.92 7.87 9.48
N ASP A 150 -16.85 7.62 10.79
CA ASP A 150 -15.71 6.95 11.43
C ASP A 150 -15.62 5.46 11.05
N PHE A 151 -16.71 4.89 10.55
CA PHE A 151 -16.76 3.51 10.08
C PHE A 151 -17.78 3.36 8.94
N VAL A 152 -17.28 3.11 7.73
CA VAL A 152 -18.08 2.91 6.52
C VAL A 152 -17.55 1.70 5.75
N VAL A 153 -18.41 1.06 4.96
CA VAL A 153 -18.02 -0.05 4.09
C VAL A 153 -18.31 0.33 2.64
N ASP A 154 -17.26 0.31 1.82
CA ASP A 154 -17.39 0.41 0.37
C ASP A 154 -17.46 -0.99 -0.24
N HIS A 155 -18.54 -1.27 -0.96
CA HIS A 155 -18.78 -2.55 -1.63
C HIS A 155 -18.40 -2.54 -3.11
N THR A 156 -17.84 -1.43 -3.60
CA THR A 156 -17.28 -1.35 -4.95
C THR A 156 -16.21 -2.42 -5.14
N GLN A 157 -16.20 -3.06 -6.31
CA GLN A 157 -15.18 -4.06 -6.62
C GLN A 157 -13.85 -3.36 -6.96
N TYR A 158 -12.82 -3.73 -6.21
CA TYR A 158 -11.45 -3.27 -6.40
C TYR A 158 -10.50 -4.45 -6.50
N ASP A 159 -9.40 -4.26 -7.22
CA ASP A 159 -8.19 -5.06 -7.08
C ASP A 159 -6.98 -4.19 -6.69
N THR A 160 -5.78 -4.77 -6.60
CA THR A 160 -4.56 -4.04 -6.22
C THR A 160 -4.16 -2.95 -7.21
N THR A 161 -4.59 -3.03 -8.48
CA THR A 161 -4.36 -1.97 -9.48
C THR A 161 -5.28 -0.77 -9.32
N SER A 162 -6.35 -0.88 -8.52
CA SER A 162 -7.18 0.27 -8.13
C SER A 162 -6.38 1.35 -7.40
N ILE A 163 -5.28 0.97 -6.74
CA ILE A 163 -4.32 1.91 -6.13
C ILE A 163 -3.61 2.74 -7.22
N LEU A 164 -3.20 2.09 -8.33
CA LEU A 164 -2.61 2.78 -9.48
C LEU A 164 -3.64 3.69 -10.14
N ALA A 165 -4.86 3.20 -10.42
CA ALA A 165 -5.95 4.01 -10.97
C ALA A 165 -6.24 5.26 -10.11
N THR A 166 -6.20 5.12 -8.78
CA THR A 166 -6.36 6.25 -7.84
C THR A 166 -5.25 7.29 -7.99
N ILE A 167 -4.00 6.85 -8.09
CA ILE A 167 -2.85 7.74 -8.30
C ILE A 167 -2.96 8.41 -9.67
N GLU A 168 -3.28 7.65 -10.70
CA GLU A 168 -3.41 8.14 -12.07
C GLU A 168 -4.47 9.22 -12.19
N HIS A 169 -5.68 8.96 -11.69
CA HIS A 169 -6.76 9.94 -11.71
C HIS A 169 -6.46 11.16 -10.83
N ARG A 170 -5.81 10.97 -9.67
CA ARG A 170 -5.42 12.09 -8.79
C ARG A 170 -4.46 13.06 -9.47
N TYR A 171 -3.51 12.54 -10.25
CA TYR A 171 -2.44 13.34 -10.88
C TYR A 171 -2.62 13.57 -12.39
N GLY A 172 -3.74 13.11 -12.97
CA GLY A 172 -4.01 13.25 -14.40
C GLY A 172 -3.04 12.46 -15.28
N LEU A 173 -2.61 11.29 -14.82
CA LEU A 173 -1.70 10.40 -15.55
C LEU A 173 -2.49 9.42 -16.43
N ALA A 174 -1.85 8.90 -17.47
CA ALA A 174 -2.39 7.79 -18.25
C ALA A 174 -2.19 6.46 -17.51
N ALA A 175 -3.12 5.52 -17.71
CA ALA A 175 -2.99 4.15 -17.23
C ALA A 175 -1.72 3.47 -17.76
N LEU A 176 -1.08 2.66 -16.92
CA LEU A 176 0.16 1.96 -17.27
C LEU A 176 -0.09 0.63 -17.99
N ALA A 177 -1.27 0.02 -17.82
CA ALA A 177 -1.64 -1.25 -18.42
C ALA A 177 -3.13 -1.28 -18.82
N SER A 178 -3.62 -2.45 -19.21
CA SER A 178 -5.05 -2.65 -19.46
C SER A 178 -5.85 -2.90 -18.19
N ARG A 179 -5.20 -3.33 -17.10
CA ARG A 179 -5.88 -3.72 -15.85
C ARG A 179 -6.22 -2.52 -14.98
N ASP A 180 -5.24 -1.64 -14.73
CA ASP A 180 -5.47 -0.34 -14.08
C ASP A 180 -6.45 0.54 -14.86
N ALA A 181 -6.42 0.49 -16.20
CA ALA A 181 -7.40 1.18 -17.06
C ALA A 181 -8.85 0.66 -16.93
N ALA A 182 -9.06 -0.57 -16.42
CA ALA A 182 -10.35 -1.25 -16.41
C ALA A 182 -10.99 -1.37 -15.02
N VAL A 183 -10.29 -0.95 -13.97
CA VAL A 183 -10.77 -1.00 -12.58
C VAL A 183 -11.27 0.35 -12.10
N SER A 184 -12.10 0.34 -11.07
CA SER A 184 -12.49 1.56 -10.36
C SER A 184 -11.30 2.11 -9.56
N ASP A 185 -11.18 3.44 -9.48
CA ASP A 185 -10.33 4.06 -8.47
C ASP A 185 -11.01 4.02 -7.09
N LEU A 186 -10.25 4.31 -6.03
CA LEU A 186 -10.73 4.26 -4.65
C LEU A 186 -11.60 5.47 -4.26
N SER A 187 -12.10 6.29 -5.20
CA SER A 187 -12.95 7.45 -4.87
C SER A 187 -14.31 7.05 -4.29
N GLY A 188 -14.75 5.81 -4.51
CA GLY A 188 -16.00 5.26 -3.96
C GLY A 188 -16.06 5.31 -2.43
N VAL A 189 -14.91 5.29 -1.75
CA VAL A 189 -14.83 5.36 -0.27
C VAL A 189 -15.41 6.65 0.30
N PHE A 190 -15.39 7.76 -0.45
CA PHE A 190 -15.99 9.03 -0.03
C PHE A 190 -17.51 9.07 -0.17
N ALA A 191 -18.09 8.08 -0.87
CA ALA A 191 -19.52 7.87 -0.98
C ALA A 191 -20.05 6.74 -0.08
N ALA A 192 -19.16 5.92 0.48
CA ALA A 192 -19.49 4.76 1.31
C ALA A 192 -20.34 5.12 2.54
N GLN A 193 -21.15 4.17 2.99
CA GLN A 193 -22.11 4.35 4.08
C GLN A 193 -21.76 3.44 5.26
N SER A 194 -22.25 3.82 6.44
CA SER A 194 -22.20 2.93 7.59
C SER A 194 -23.01 1.67 7.28
N PRO A 195 -22.48 0.47 7.55
CA PRO A 195 -23.22 -0.77 7.34
C PRO A 195 -24.41 -0.93 8.30
N PHE A 196 -24.58 0.01 9.23
CA PHE A 196 -25.68 0.04 10.20
C PHE A 196 -26.77 1.05 9.81
N ASP A 197 -26.55 1.85 8.77
CA ASP A 197 -27.54 2.81 8.28
C ASP A 197 -28.48 2.07 7.32
N THR A 198 -29.62 1.61 7.83
CA THR A 198 -30.73 1.03 7.04
C THR A 198 -31.69 2.10 6.54
#